data_AF-A0A2P5Z5E7-F1
#
_entry.id   AF-A0A2P5Z5E7-F1
#
_cell.length_a   1.000
_cell.length_b   1.000
_cell.length_c   1.000
_cell.angle_alpha   90.00
_cell.angle_beta   90.00
_cell.angle_gamma   90.00
#
_symmetry.space_group_name_H-M   'P 1'
#
loop_
_entity.id
_entity.type
_entity.pdbx_description
1 polymer ?
#
loop_
_entity_poly.entity_id
_entity_poly.type
_entity_poly.pdbx_seq_one_letter_code
_entity_poly.pdbx_strand_id
1 'polypeptide(L)'
;MLLVLWTIWAATRLVALATPPPADSADAIRTRLLAFAPASLPSGQAVAFRLRVAGCACAAPAALALPGIHSVDLRNRPAPLALPYALIVFDAHARLIYAGPAQLAGCGTSIAAAALIPRLLASGDPSPLISPAQCSCPTDSKEPLA
;
A
#
# COMPACT_ATOMS: atom_id res chain seq x y z
N MET A 1 38.01 -14.38 -22.76
CA MET A 1 36.64 -14.93 -22.79
C MET A 1 35.86 -14.74 -21.49
N LEU A 2 36.44 -14.98 -20.31
CA LEU A 2 35.72 -14.82 -19.02
C LEU A 2 35.08 -13.43 -18.82
N LEU A 3 35.77 -12.37 -19.22
CA LEU A 3 35.27 -10.99 -19.11
C LEU A 3 33.98 -10.74 -19.91
N VAL A 4 33.87 -11.31 -21.11
CA VAL A 4 32.68 -11.14 -21.97
C VAL A 4 31.48 -11.89 -21.40
N LEU A 5 31.72 -13.06 -20.81
CA LEU A 5 30.66 -13.83 -20.13
C LEU A 5 30.15 -13.09 -18.88
N TRP A 6 31.07 -12.46 -18.14
CA TRP A 6 30.74 -11.69 -16.94
C TRP A 6 29.95 -10.42 -17.27
N THR A 7 30.29 -9.70 -18.34
CA THR A 7 29.55 -8.49 -18.76
C THR A 7 28.15 -8.82 -19.27
N ILE A 8 27.98 -9.93 -20.00
CA ILE A 8 26.65 -10.39 -20.45
C ILE A 8 25.78 -10.77 -19.24
N TRP A 9 26.36 -11.44 -18.23
CA TRP A 9 25.65 -11.80 -17.00
C TRP A 9 25.30 -10.57 -16.15
N ALA A 10 26.21 -9.61 -16.01
CA ALA A 10 25.96 -8.36 -15.30
C ALA A 10 24.89 -7.52 -16.00
N ALA A 11 24.95 -7.41 -17.33
CA ALA A 11 23.97 -6.69 -18.12
C ALA A 11 22.56 -7.32 -18.04
N THR A 12 22.47 -8.65 -18.11
CA THR A 12 21.17 -9.35 -17.95
C THR A 12 20.58 -9.20 -16.55
N ARG A 13 21.42 -9.22 -15.50
CA ARG A 13 20.98 -8.93 -14.12
C ARG A 13 20.50 -7.49 -13.96
N LEU A 14 21.22 -6.52 -14.52
CA LEU A 14 20.85 -5.11 -14.51
C LEU A 14 19.55 -4.85 -15.28
N VAL A 15 19.36 -5.49 -16.43
CA VAL A 15 18.11 -5.40 -17.21
C VAL A 15 16.93 -6.03 -16.45
N ALA A 16 17.15 -7.16 -15.76
CA ALA A 16 16.13 -7.79 -14.92
C ALA A 16 15.76 -6.95 -13.68
N LEU A 17 16.70 -6.18 -13.15
CA LEU A 17 16.47 -5.18 -12.09
C LEU A 17 15.82 -3.89 -12.62
N ALA A 18 16.05 -3.56 -13.89
CA ALA A 18 15.52 -2.37 -14.56
C ALA A 18 14.10 -2.55 -15.07
N THR A 19 13.61 -3.79 -15.24
CA THR A 19 12.17 -4.03 -15.35
C THR A 19 11.57 -3.81 -13.97
N PRO A 20 10.90 -2.67 -13.71
CA PRO A 20 10.17 -2.51 -12.46
C PRO A 20 9.21 -3.72 -12.35
N PRO A 21 9.04 -4.30 -11.14
CA PRO A 21 7.98 -5.27 -10.95
C PRO A 21 6.70 -4.63 -11.50
N PRO A 22 5.82 -5.38 -12.19
CA PRO A 22 4.58 -4.83 -12.71
C PRO A 22 3.88 -4.14 -11.54
N ALA A 23 3.95 -2.81 -11.51
CA ALA A 23 3.24 -2.04 -10.52
C ALA A 23 1.79 -2.32 -10.84
N ASP A 24 1.07 -2.97 -9.93
CA ASP A 24 -0.35 -3.18 -10.13
C ASP A 24 -0.97 -1.83 -10.48
N SER A 25 -1.58 -1.75 -11.67
CA SER A 25 -2.21 -0.50 -12.08
C SER A 25 -3.33 -0.15 -11.11
N ALA A 26 -3.63 1.13 -10.96
CA ALA A 26 -4.74 1.58 -10.12
C ALA A 26 -6.05 0.84 -10.42
N ASP A 27 -6.32 0.57 -11.70
CA ASP A 27 -7.48 -0.16 -12.17
C ASP A 27 -7.46 -1.64 -11.78
N ALA A 28 -6.29 -2.28 -11.81
CA ALA A 28 -6.13 -3.67 -11.37
C ALA A 28 -6.38 -3.80 -9.86
N ILE A 29 -5.83 -2.88 -9.06
CA ILE A 29 -6.05 -2.83 -7.60
C ILE A 29 -7.53 -2.62 -7.30
N ARG A 30 -8.17 -1.66 -7.99
CA ARG A 30 -9.60 -1.37 -7.84
C ARG A 30 -10.45 -2.58 -8.18
N THR A 31 -10.21 -3.21 -9.33
CA THR A 31 -10.97 -4.39 -9.78
C THR A 31 -10.88 -5.52 -8.78
N ARG A 32 -9.66 -5.83 -8.30
CA ARG A 32 -9.46 -6.89 -7.29
C ARG A 32 -10.12 -6.56 -5.97
N LEU A 33 -10.02 -5.29 -5.52
CA LEU A 33 -10.65 -4.86 -4.28
C LEU A 33 -12.17 -4.96 -4.36
N LEU A 34 -12.78 -4.56 -5.47
CA LEU A 34 -14.23 -4.65 -5.67
C LEU A 34 -14.72 -6.10 -5.80
N ALA A 35 -13.91 -6.98 -6.40
CA ALA A 35 -14.18 -8.42 -6.40
C ALA A 35 -14.10 -9.02 -4.99
N PHE A 36 -13.20 -8.49 -4.14
CA PHE A 36 -13.04 -8.94 -2.75
C PHE A 36 -14.12 -8.37 -1.83
N ALA A 37 -14.37 -7.06 -1.86
CA ALA A 37 -15.45 -6.35 -1.18
C ALA A 37 -16.31 -5.65 -2.24
N PRO A 38 -17.45 -6.25 -2.64
CA PRO A 38 -18.44 -5.52 -3.41
C PRO A 38 -19.05 -4.47 -2.49
N ALA A 39 -18.41 -3.30 -2.44
CA ALA A 39 -18.87 -2.12 -1.76
C ALA A 39 -19.15 -1.08 -2.82
N SER A 40 -20.33 -0.46 -2.78
CA SER A 40 -20.58 0.78 -3.50
C SER A 40 -19.59 1.82 -2.97
N LEU A 41 -18.64 2.25 -3.78
CA LEU A 41 -17.80 3.41 -3.48
C LEU A 41 -18.73 4.63 -3.48
N PRO A 42 -19.04 5.26 -2.33
CA PRO A 42 -19.84 6.48 -2.31
C PRO A 42 -19.19 7.52 -3.22
N SER A 43 -19.94 8.02 -4.19
CA SER A 43 -19.53 9.15 -5.01
C SER A 43 -19.52 10.42 -4.17
N GLY A 44 -18.47 11.23 -4.29
CA GLY A 44 -18.39 12.52 -3.60
C GLY A 44 -17.70 12.47 -2.23
N GLN A 45 -17.26 11.30 -1.76
CA GLN A 45 -16.47 11.18 -0.53
C GLN A 45 -15.25 10.28 -0.74
N ALA A 46 -14.11 10.66 -0.19
CA ALA A 46 -12.94 9.78 -0.18
C ALA A 46 -13.21 8.54 0.68
N VAL A 47 -12.67 7.39 0.27
CA VAL A 47 -12.89 6.10 0.95
C VAL A 47 -11.56 5.43 1.22
N ALA A 48 -11.36 4.97 2.45
CA ALA A 48 -10.20 4.19 2.85
C ALA A 48 -10.62 2.75 3.19
N PHE A 49 -10.02 1.78 2.52
CA PHE A 49 -10.18 0.35 2.78
C PHE A 49 -8.99 -0.17 3.56
N ARG A 50 -9.27 -0.93 4.62
CA ARG A 50 -8.26 -1.50 5.50
C ARG A 50 -8.32 -3.01 5.41
N LEU A 51 -7.23 -3.63 4.97
CA LEU A 51 -7.18 -5.06 4.72
C LEU A 51 -6.22 -5.75 5.68
N ARG A 52 -6.47 -7.02 5.97
CA ARG A 52 -5.51 -7.90 6.65
C ARG A 52 -4.65 -8.59 5.59
N VAL A 53 -3.37 -8.23 5.51
CA VAL A 53 -2.40 -8.86 4.60
C VAL A 53 -1.94 -10.18 5.22
N ALA A 54 -2.02 -11.27 4.45
CA ALA A 54 -1.55 -12.59 4.89
C ALA A 54 -0.03 -12.58 5.08
N GLY A 55 0.45 -13.16 6.18
CA GLY A 55 1.90 -13.22 6.48
C GLY A 55 2.45 -12.02 7.26
N CYS A 56 1.68 -10.96 7.49
CA CYS A 56 2.04 -9.88 8.42
C CYS A 56 1.27 -10.06 9.74
N ALA A 57 1.99 -10.25 10.85
CA ALA A 57 1.39 -10.41 12.19
C ALA A 57 0.81 -9.10 12.78
N CYS A 58 1.02 -7.97 12.10
CA CYS A 58 0.76 -6.66 12.66
C CYS A 58 -0.67 -6.24 12.38
N ALA A 59 -1.44 -6.01 13.46
CA ALA A 59 -2.72 -5.35 13.35
C ALA A 59 -2.50 -3.89 12.94
N ALA A 60 -2.92 -3.50 11.74
CA ALA A 60 -3.01 -2.08 11.39
C ALA A 60 -3.78 -1.33 12.51
N PRO A 61 -3.34 -0.15 12.98
CA PRO A 61 -3.86 0.51 14.18
C PRO A 61 -5.39 0.65 14.15
N ALA A 62 -6.09 0.31 15.23
CA ALA A 62 -7.54 0.06 15.25
C ALA A 62 -8.41 1.18 14.63
N ALA A 63 -7.99 2.44 14.71
CA ALA A 63 -8.63 3.55 14.04
C ALA A 63 -7.62 4.33 13.18
N LEU A 64 -7.91 4.42 11.88
CA LEU A 64 -7.31 5.42 11.02
C LEU A 64 -8.27 6.61 11.05
N ALA A 65 -8.09 7.53 12.00
CA ALA A 65 -8.92 8.72 12.11
C ALA A 65 -8.55 9.69 10.98
N LEU A 66 -9.20 9.50 9.82
CA LEU A 66 -9.05 10.35 8.66
C LEU A 66 -10.28 11.26 8.56
N PRO A 67 -10.17 12.54 8.93
CA PRO A 67 -11.31 13.45 8.87
C PRO A 67 -11.82 13.59 7.43
N GLY A 68 -13.13 13.45 7.25
CA GLY A 68 -13.78 13.54 5.94
C GLY A 68 -13.67 12.29 5.06
N ILE A 69 -13.00 11.22 5.50
CA ILE A 69 -12.85 9.97 4.74
C ILE A 69 -13.74 8.88 5.32
N HIS A 70 -14.50 8.22 4.46
CA HIS A 70 -15.27 7.04 4.84
C HIS A 70 -14.34 5.83 4.99
N SER A 71 -14.31 5.22 6.18
CA SER A 71 -13.40 4.11 6.47
C SER A 71 -14.14 2.77 6.42
N VAL A 72 -13.65 1.83 5.62
CA VAL A 72 -14.18 0.47 5.48
C VAL A 72 -13.15 -0.51 6.06
N ASP A 73 -13.53 -1.16 7.17
CA ASP A 73 -12.69 -2.15 7.81
C ASP A 73 -12.95 -3.56 7.27
N LEU A 74 -11.99 -4.10 6.54
CA LEU A 74 -12.01 -5.45 5.97
C LEU A 74 -11.02 -6.39 6.68
N ARG A 75 -10.48 -6.00 7.83
CA ARG A 75 -9.46 -6.80 8.56
C ARG A 75 -10.02 -8.08 9.17
N ASN A 76 -11.33 -8.26 9.26
CA ASN A 76 -11.95 -9.48 9.79
C ASN A 76 -11.91 -10.66 8.81
N ARG A 77 -11.46 -10.43 7.58
CA ARG A 77 -11.32 -11.45 6.54
C ARG A 77 -9.91 -11.42 5.96
N PRO A 78 -9.33 -12.58 5.61
CA PRO A 78 -8.03 -12.62 4.97
C PRO A 78 -8.12 -11.99 3.58
N ALA A 79 -7.26 -11.01 3.29
CA ALA A 79 -7.16 -10.48 1.93
C ALA A 79 -6.55 -11.54 0.99
N PRO A 80 -6.99 -11.60 -0.27
CA PRO A 80 -6.36 -12.48 -1.25
C PRO A 80 -4.91 -12.03 -1.48
N LEU A 81 -4.03 -12.98 -1.82
CA LEU A 81 -2.61 -12.72 -2.09
C LEU A 81 -2.39 -11.66 -3.19
N ALA A 82 -3.35 -11.52 -4.11
CA ALA A 82 -3.34 -10.51 -5.17
C ALA A 82 -3.66 -9.08 -4.70
N LEU A 83 -3.96 -8.88 -3.41
CA LEU A 83 -4.12 -7.57 -2.76
C LEU A 83 -3.14 -7.45 -1.57
N PRO A 84 -1.82 -7.31 -1.84
CA PRO A 84 -0.80 -7.22 -0.80
C PRO A 84 -0.72 -5.83 -0.16
N TYR A 85 -1.86 -5.16 0.01
CA TYR A 85 -1.94 -3.78 0.53
C TYR A 85 -2.75 -3.75 1.81
N ALA A 86 -2.19 -3.17 2.88
CA ALA A 86 -2.89 -3.05 4.16
C ALA A 86 -3.86 -1.87 4.18
N LEU A 87 -3.58 -0.84 3.37
CA LEU A 87 -4.39 0.36 3.23
C LEU A 87 -4.50 0.72 1.74
N ILE A 88 -5.74 0.93 1.30
CA ILE A 88 -6.07 1.40 -0.05
C ILE A 88 -7.00 2.61 0.09
N VAL A 89 -6.70 3.72 -0.57
CA VAL A 89 -7.49 4.96 -0.48
C VAL A 89 -7.88 5.44 -1.86
N PHE A 90 -9.18 5.73 -2.02
CA PHE A 90 -9.76 6.38 -3.19
C PHE A 90 -10.20 7.80 -2.85
N ASP A 91 -10.09 8.71 -3.81
CA ASP A 91 -10.67 10.04 -3.73
C ASP A 91 -12.20 10.02 -3.93
N ALA A 92 -12.81 11.19 -3.88
CA ALA A 92 -14.25 11.39 -4.12
C ALA A 92 -14.72 10.99 -5.54
N HIS A 93 -13.80 10.85 -6.50
CA HIS A 93 -14.05 10.46 -7.88
C HIS A 93 -13.71 8.97 -8.14
N ALA A 94 -13.53 8.17 -7.08
CA ALA A 94 -13.13 6.77 -7.16
C ALA A 94 -11.78 6.53 -7.88
N ARG A 95 -10.88 7.51 -7.85
CA ARG A 95 -9.50 7.39 -8.32
C ARG A 95 -8.63 6.88 -7.18
N LEU A 96 -7.76 5.93 -7.47
CA LEU A 96 -6.80 5.46 -6.49
C LEU A 96 -5.82 6.60 -6.19
N ILE A 97 -5.61 6.89 -4.91
CA ILE A 97 -4.63 7.87 -4.44
C ILE A 97 -3.49 7.19 -3.67
N TYR A 98 -3.81 6.12 -2.95
CA TYR A 98 -2.83 5.37 -2.17
C TYR A 98 -3.14 3.87 -2.15
N ALA A 99 -2.12 3.03 -2.34
CA ALA A 99 -2.18 1.60 -2.05
C ALA A 99 -0.85 1.16 -1.44
N GLY A 100 -0.87 0.64 -0.22
CA GLY A 100 0.37 0.33 0.47
C GLY A 100 0.20 -0.16 1.90
N PRO A 101 1.29 -0.17 2.68
CA PRO A 101 1.23 -0.50 4.10
C PRO A 101 0.49 0.59 4.90
N ALA A 102 -0.05 0.24 6.08
CA ALA A 102 -0.67 1.25 6.94
C ALA A 102 0.36 2.22 7.56
N GLN A 103 1.62 1.81 7.60
CA GLN A 103 2.74 2.59 8.06
C GLN A 103 3.89 2.48 7.06
N LEU A 104 4.61 3.57 6.84
CA LEU A 104 5.76 3.63 5.95
C LEU A 104 7.03 3.64 6.81
N ALA A 105 7.97 2.75 6.51
CA ALA A 105 9.29 2.80 7.10
C ALA A 105 10.10 3.94 6.43
N GLY A 106 10.48 4.94 7.21
CA GLY A 106 11.47 5.97 6.86
C GLY A 106 12.75 5.76 7.66
N CYS A 107 13.83 6.49 7.34
CA CYS A 107 15.16 6.41 7.95
C CYS A 107 15.15 6.36 9.51
N GLY A 108 14.94 5.18 10.10
CA GLY A 108 14.82 4.98 11.55
C GLY A 108 13.48 5.38 12.17
N THR A 109 12.46 5.77 11.39
CA THR A 109 11.15 6.19 11.93
C THR A 109 10.00 5.53 11.18
N SER A 110 8.89 5.28 11.88
CA SER A 110 7.67 4.77 11.28
C SER A 110 6.66 5.89 11.14
N ILE A 111 6.17 6.13 9.92
CA ILE A 111 5.22 7.19 9.62
C ILE A 111 3.87 6.54 9.30
N ALA A 112 2.80 6.93 9.99
CA ALA A 112 1.47 6.48 9.62
C ALA A 112 1.13 6.99 8.21
N ALA A 113 0.78 6.09 7.28
CA ALA A 113 0.42 6.47 5.91
C ALA A 113 -0.74 7.49 5.90
N ALA A 114 -1.64 7.40 6.89
CA ALA A 114 -2.71 8.36 7.15
C ALA A 114 -2.26 9.82 7.23
N ALA A 115 -1.05 10.10 7.70
CA ALA A 115 -0.53 11.46 7.80
C ALA A 115 -0.24 12.08 6.41
N LEU A 116 -0.03 11.24 5.39
CA LEU A 116 0.22 11.68 4.01
C LEU A 116 -1.06 11.79 3.19
N ILE A 117 -2.11 11.04 3.55
CA ILE A 117 -3.37 10.99 2.78
C ILE A 117 -3.99 12.36 2.54
N PRO A 118 -4.11 13.28 3.53
CA PRO A 118 -4.68 14.60 3.29
C PRO A 118 -3.90 15.40 2.24
N ARG A 119 -2.58 15.28 2.23
CA ARG A 119 -1.72 15.96 1.25
C ARG A 119 -1.87 15.37 -0.14
N LEU A 120 -1.97 14.05 -0.24
CA LEU A 120 -2.20 13.36 -1.52
C LEU A 120 -3.59 13.67 -2.10
N LEU A 121 -4.61 13.80 -1.23
CA LEU A 121 -5.95 14.23 -1.64
C LEU A 121 -5.96 15.70 -2.07
N ALA A 122 -5.19 16.56 -1.40
CA ALA A 122 -5.12 17.99 -1.71
C ALA A 122 -4.30 18.30 -2.97
N SER A 123 -3.30 17.48 -3.32
CA SER A 123 -2.49 17.70 -4.53
C SER A 123 -3.27 17.43 -5.81
N GLY A 124 -4.31 16.59 -5.75
CA GLY A 124 -5.10 16.21 -6.93
C GLY A 124 -4.26 15.54 -8.02
N ASP A 125 -3.07 15.04 -7.67
CA ASP A 125 -2.14 14.45 -8.61
C ASP A 125 -2.73 13.19 -9.25
N PRO A 126 -2.56 12.99 -10.57
CA PRO A 126 -3.10 11.82 -11.27
C PRO A 126 -2.34 10.53 -10.97
N SER A 127 -1.16 10.63 -10.33
CA SER A 127 -0.28 9.49 -10.07
C SER A 127 -0.54 8.92 -8.67
N PRO A 128 -1.14 7.72 -8.55
CA PRO A 128 -1.35 7.08 -7.27
C PRO A 128 -0.01 6.74 -6.60
N LEU A 129 0.07 6.92 -5.28
CA LEU A 129 1.19 6.40 -4.51
C LEU A 129 0.97 4.92 -4.21
N ILE A 130 1.63 4.05 -4.99
CA ILE A 130 1.58 2.60 -4.82
C ILE A 130 2.90 2.13 -4.20
N SER A 131 2.84 1.61 -2.98
CA SER A 131 3.98 1.08 -2.25
C SER A 131 3.84 -0.44 -2.09
N PRO A 132 4.67 -1.25 -2.76
CA PRO A 132 4.60 -2.71 -2.71
C PRO A 132 5.18 -3.33 -1.43
N ALA A 133 5.51 -2.52 -0.41
CA ALA A 133 6.09 -3.01 0.82
C ALA A 133 5.12 -4.00 1.51
N GLN A 134 5.47 -5.28 1.47
CA GLN A 134 4.60 -6.39 1.87
C GLN A 134 4.23 -6.33 3.36
N CYS A 135 5.16 -5.88 4.21
CA CYS A 135 4.88 -5.52 5.59
C CYS A 135 5.74 -4.30 5.98
N SER A 136 5.13 -3.29 6.59
CA SER A 136 5.86 -2.24 7.31
C SER A 136 5.18 -2.09 8.65
N CYS A 137 5.76 -2.75 9.64
CA CYS A 137 5.30 -2.79 11.01
C CYS A 137 6.30 -2.02 11.86
N PRO A 138 5.90 -0.99 12.63
CA PRO A 138 6.69 -0.64 13.79
C PRO A 138 6.55 -1.79 14.80
N THR A 139 7.66 -2.35 15.26
CA THR A 139 7.66 -2.81 16.65
C THR A 139 7.50 -1.55 17.49
N ASP A 140 6.40 -1.46 18.24
CA ASP A 140 6.39 -0.64 19.44
C ASP A 140 7.35 -1.33 20.43
N SER A 141 8.65 -1.20 20.17
CA SER A 141 9.70 -1.60 21.09
C SER A 141 9.77 -0.56 22.18
N LYS A 142 8.68 -0.40 22.93
CA LYS A 142 8.78 0.04 24.31
C LYS A 142 9.10 -1.21 25.12
N GLU A 143 10.35 -1.63 25.04
CA GLU A 143 10.96 -2.51 26.02
C GLU A 143 10.89 -1.76 27.36
N PRO A 144 10.12 -2.22 28.37
CA PRO A 144 10.28 -1.68 29.70
C PRO A 144 11.65 -2.16 30.20
N LEU A 145 12.62 -1.25 30.29
CA LEU A 145 13.76 -1.45 31.18
C LEU A 145 13.20 -1.60 32.59
N ALA A 146 13.11 -2.86 33.04
CA ALA A 146 13.00 -3.22 34.44
C ALA A 146 14.40 -3.54 34.97
#